data_AF-A0A7Y3XN00-F1
#
_entry.id   AF-A0A7Y3XN00-F1
#
_cell.length_a   1.000
_cell.length_b   1.000
_cell.length_c   1.000
_cell.angle_alpha   90.00
_cell.angle_beta   90.00
_cell.angle_gamma   90.00
#
_symmetry.space_group_name_H-M   'P 1'
#
loop_
_entity.id
_entity.type
_entity.pdbx_description
1 polymer ?
#
loop_
_entity_poly.entity_id
_entity_poly.type
_entity_poly.pdbx_seq_one_letter_code
_entity_poly.pdbx_strand_id
1 'polypeptide(L)'
;MSESIAFDIEAGNDGFLKDGVFITPGLVGDAFSFDGIDGWVKIPASANLNIIGDLTIDFWAMRNSFGDNQQLMYKGLEGSDGIGVPTTLTMSFDLNNYLIAGFERSDGSGVYLKGFPVTDSEFHHYAYVREGDSHALYFDGEVIAAEPFSGFPGDTLAVHLVIGARRKETGVSFDFFDGIIDEIQICNRAISDQKISDIYLVNSEGQCKGATFSGFNRRNGSEE
;
A
#
# COMPACT_ATOMS: atom_id res chain seq x y z
N MET A 1 -16.45 19.28 8.84
CA MET A 1 -16.22 17.91 9.34
C MET A 1 -14.72 17.72 9.41
N SER A 2 -14.18 17.22 10.52
CA SER A 2 -12.74 16.96 10.60
C SER A 2 -12.41 15.81 9.63
N GLU A 3 -11.45 16.02 8.73
CA GLU A 3 -10.89 14.91 7.95
C GLU A 3 -10.31 13.88 8.93
N SER A 4 -10.62 12.61 8.74
CA SER A 4 -9.99 11.53 9.50
C SER A 4 -8.55 11.35 9.00
N ILE A 5 -7.60 11.26 9.94
CA ILE A 5 -6.17 11.21 9.66
C ILE A 5 -5.64 9.80 9.94
N ALA A 6 -4.84 9.27 9.02
CA ALA A 6 -4.00 8.09 9.22
C ALA A 6 -2.61 8.55 9.66
N PHE A 7 -2.32 8.49 10.95
CA PHE A 7 -1.05 9.00 11.47
C PHE A 7 0.14 8.13 11.06
N ASP A 8 1.19 8.76 10.52
CA ASP A 8 2.49 8.13 10.34
C ASP A 8 3.28 8.24 11.65
N ILE A 9 3.51 7.10 12.29
CA ILE A 9 4.15 7.01 13.61
C ILE A 9 5.68 7.15 13.56
N GLU A 10 6.30 7.13 12.38
CA GLU A 10 7.76 7.13 12.24
C GLU A 10 8.28 8.41 11.56
N ALA A 11 7.69 8.81 10.43
CA ALA A 11 8.27 9.85 9.59
C ALA A 11 7.36 11.07 9.34
N GLY A 12 6.16 11.09 9.92
CA GLY A 12 5.22 12.22 9.85
C GLY A 12 4.56 12.43 8.49
N ASN A 13 4.53 11.42 7.63
CA ASN A 13 3.78 11.40 6.37
C ASN A 13 2.31 11.02 6.59
N ASP A 14 1.59 11.81 7.38
CA ASP A 14 0.19 11.52 7.71
C ASP A 14 -0.67 11.38 6.44
N GLY A 15 -1.48 10.32 6.41
CA GLY A 15 -2.48 10.07 5.41
C GLY A 15 -3.80 10.75 5.74
N PHE A 16 -4.57 11.09 4.71
CA PHE A 16 -5.88 11.70 4.81
C PHE A 16 -6.90 10.76 4.18
N LEU A 17 -7.82 10.26 4.99
CA LEU A 17 -8.93 9.44 4.51
C LEU A 17 -9.81 10.30 3.61
N LYS A 18 -10.18 9.75 2.46
CA LYS A 18 -11.21 10.30 1.59
C LYS A 18 -12.48 9.48 1.75
N ASP A 19 -13.49 9.79 0.93
CA ASP A 19 -14.78 9.09 0.89
C ASP A 19 -14.60 7.56 0.93
N GLY A 20 -15.65 6.80 1.26
CA GLY A 20 -15.61 5.33 1.22
C GLY A 20 -14.60 4.62 2.14
N VAL A 21 -13.83 5.35 2.97
CA VAL A 21 -12.88 4.77 3.94
C VAL A 21 -13.43 4.85 5.36
N PHE A 22 -13.43 3.71 6.05
CA PHE A 22 -13.91 3.57 7.42
C PHE A 22 -12.83 2.96 8.30
N ILE A 23 -12.94 3.19 9.61
CA ILE A 23 -12.10 2.51 10.61
C ILE A 23 -12.88 1.30 11.13
N THR A 24 -12.25 0.12 11.13
CA THR A 24 -12.82 -1.16 11.56
C THR A 24 -11.78 -1.96 12.34
N PRO A 25 -12.14 -2.96 13.15
CA PRO A 25 -11.16 -3.92 13.63
C PRO A 25 -10.41 -4.60 12.47
N GLY A 26 -9.09 -4.62 12.56
CA GLY A 26 -8.17 -5.24 11.62
C GLY A 26 -7.62 -6.58 12.10
N LEU A 27 -6.51 -6.99 11.50
CA LEU A 27 -5.72 -8.12 11.99
C LEU A 27 -5.05 -7.76 13.33
N VAL A 28 -4.61 -6.50 13.45
CA VAL A 28 -3.96 -5.93 14.62
C VAL A 28 -4.66 -4.61 14.97
N GLY A 29 -5.52 -4.62 15.99
CA GLY A 29 -6.17 -3.39 16.44
C GLY A 29 -7.15 -2.82 15.40
N ASP A 30 -7.01 -1.55 15.04
CA ASP A 30 -7.86 -0.84 14.09
C ASP A 30 -7.18 -0.74 12.71
N ALA A 31 -7.95 -0.98 11.65
CA ALA A 31 -7.53 -0.96 10.26
C ALA A 31 -8.44 -0.07 9.39
N PHE A 32 -8.03 0.16 8.14
CA PHE A 32 -8.83 0.88 7.15
C PHE A 32 -9.65 -0.09 6.31
N SER A 33 -10.97 0.08 6.33
CA SER A 33 -11.89 -0.58 5.40
C SER A 33 -12.19 0.32 4.21
N PHE A 34 -12.14 -0.23 3.02
CA PHE A 34 -12.44 0.41 1.75
C PHE A 34 -13.66 -0.27 1.13
N ASP A 35 -14.54 0.52 0.50
CA ASP A 35 -15.84 0.06 0.01
C ASP A 35 -15.88 -0.39 -1.46
N GLY A 36 -14.76 -0.28 -2.18
CA GLY A 36 -14.69 -0.59 -3.61
C GLY A 36 -15.33 0.43 -4.55
N ILE A 37 -15.81 1.57 -4.04
CA ILE A 37 -16.60 2.53 -4.82
C ILE A 37 -15.86 3.86 -4.96
N ASP A 38 -15.52 4.50 -3.83
CA ASP A 38 -14.81 5.79 -3.80
C ASP A 38 -13.78 5.90 -2.66
N GLY A 39 -13.59 4.82 -1.91
CA GLY A 39 -12.59 4.59 -0.86
C GLY A 39 -11.13 4.81 -1.24
N TRP A 40 -10.44 5.82 -0.69
CA TRP A 40 -8.97 5.87 -0.72
C TRP A 40 -8.32 6.75 0.36
N VAL A 41 -7.05 6.49 0.65
CA VAL A 41 -6.23 7.31 1.56
C VAL A 41 -5.17 8.05 0.76
N LYS A 42 -5.07 9.37 0.95
CA LYS A 42 -4.05 10.22 0.34
C LYS A 42 -2.89 10.43 1.30
N ILE A 43 -1.68 10.08 0.89
CA ILE A 43 -0.45 10.44 1.61
C ILE A 43 0.28 11.49 0.76
N PRO A 44 0.49 12.73 1.26
CA PRO A 44 1.14 13.80 0.51
C PRO A 44 2.50 13.40 -0.07
N ALA A 45 2.90 14.06 -1.16
CA ALA A 45 4.21 13.83 -1.75
C ALA A 45 5.30 14.27 -0.77
N SER A 46 6.18 13.33 -0.42
CA SER A 46 7.30 13.54 0.49
C SER A 46 8.57 12.91 -0.06
N ALA A 47 9.72 13.52 0.21
CA ALA A 47 11.00 13.11 -0.37
C ALA A 47 11.44 11.70 0.04
N ASN A 48 11.09 11.28 1.26
CA ASN A 48 11.36 9.95 1.82
C ASN A 48 10.46 8.84 1.27
N LEU A 49 9.40 9.19 0.53
CA LEU A 49 8.53 8.23 -0.17
C LEU A 49 8.90 8.10 -1.66
N ASN A 50 9.99 8.71 -2.11
CA ASN A 50 10.43 8.64 -3.50
C ASN A 50 11.22 7.37 -3.79
N ILE A 51 11.07 6.87 -5.02
CA ILE A 51 11.72 5.65 -5.49
C ILE A 51 13.10 6.01 -6.03
N ILE A 52 14.07 6.15 -5.13
CA ILE A 52 15.44 6.55 -5.49
C ILE A 52 16.47 5.43 -5.28
N GLY A 53 16.03 4.27 -4.80
CA GLY A 53 16.90 3.16 -4.43
C GLY A 53 16.10 1.97 -3.90
N ASP A 54 16.70 1.25 -2.96
CA ASP A 54 16.07 0.11 -2.32
C ASP A 54 14.81 0.52 -1.58
N LEU A 55 13.82 -0.37 -1.56
CA LEU A 55 12.51 -0.09 -1.01
C LEU A 55 11.86 -1.39 -0.55
N THR A 56 11.12 -1.32 0.54
CA THR A 56 10.15 -2.34 0.90
C THR A 56 8.80 -1.69 1.13
N ILE A 57 7.75 -2.30 0.61
CA ILE A 57 6.37 -2.01 0.99
C ILE A 57 5.78 -3.32 1.48
N ASP A 58 5.15 -3.29 2.65
CA ASP A 58 4.42 -4.43 3.15
C ASP A 58 3.20 -4.01 3.97
N PHE A 59 2.19 -4.87 4.00
CA PHE A 59 0.95 -4.68 4.75
C PHE A 59 0.16 -5.98 4.81
N TRP A 60 -0.82 -6.01 5.71
CA TRP A 60 -1.87 -7.03 5.69
C TRP A 60 -3.07 -6.53 4.90
N ALA A 61 -3.67 -7.40 4.09
CA ALA A 61 -4.93 -7.06 3.44
C ALA A 61 -5.88 -8.27 3.33
N MET A 62 -7.18 -7.99 3.42
CA MET A 62 -8.28 -8.92 3.22
C MET A 62 -9.22 -8.36 2.15
N ARG A 63 -9.66 -9.19 1.20
CA ARG A 63 -10.52 -8.76 0.08
C ARG A 63 -11.97 -9.21 0.24
N ASN A 64 -12.89 -8.33 -0.11
CA ASN A 64 -14.33 -8.60 -0.10
C ASN A 64 -14.91 -8.91 -1.49
N SER A 65 -14.19 -8.57 -2.57
CA SER A 65 -14.61 -8.83 -3.94
C SER A 65 -13.47 -9.21 -4.89
N PHE A 66 -13.85 -9.85 -6.00
CA PHE A 66 -12.96 -10.52 -6.93
C PHE A 66 -13.44 -10.36 -8.38
N GLY A 67 -12.51 -10.44 -9.34
CA GLY A 67 -12.83 -10.33 -10.76
C GLY A 67 -12.79 -8.92 -11.33
N ASP A 68 -12.28 -7.96 -10.56
CA ASP A 68 -12.12 -6.56 -10.93
C ASP A 68 -10.67 -6.10 -10.68
N ASN A 69 -10.24 -5.03 -11.36
CA ASN A 69 -8.97 -4.39 -11.04
C ASN A 69 -9.10 -3.67 -9.69
N GLN A 70 -8.21 -3.97 -8.75
CA GLN A 70 -8.23 -3.38 -7.41
C GLN A 70 -6.83 -2.93 -7.02
N GLN A 71 -6.71 -1.68 -6.58
CA GLN A 71 -5.44 -1.06 -6.25
C GLN A 71 -5.19 -1.07 -4.74
N LEU A 72 -4.16 -1.78 -4.29
CA LEU A 72 -3.76 -1.76 -2.88
C LEU A 72 -2.98 -0.49 -2.55
N MET A 73 -1.91 -0.24 -3.33
CA MET A 73 -1.02 0.92 -3.14
C MET A 73 -0.54 1.45 -4.48
N TYR A 74 -0.63 2.76 -4.69
CA TYR A 74 -0.21 3.43 -5.91
C TYR A 74 0.55 4.71 -5.59
N LYS A 75 1.80 4.81 -6.04
CA LYS A 75 2.51 6.09 -6.15
C LYS A 75 2.68 6.38 -7.62
N GLY A 76 2.05 7.46 -8.10
CA GLY A 76 2.05 7.80 -9.51
C GLY A 76 0.85 8.65 -9.90
N LEU A 77 0.83 9.07 -11.16
CA LEU A 77 -0.34 9.62 -11.82
C LEU A 77 -0.47 8.95 -13.18
N GLU A 78 -1.60 8.27 -13.42
CA GLU A 78 -1.88 7.75 -14.76
C GLU A 78 -2.16 8.94 -15.69
N GLY A 79 -1.27 9.12 -16.67
CA GLY A 79 -1.42 10.14 -17.69
C GLY A 79 -2.41 9.70 -18.77
N SER A 80 -3.27 10.62 -19.21
CA SER A 80 -3.90 10.52 -20.53
C SER A 80 -3.04 11.32 -21.51
N ASP A 81 -2.41 10.62 -22.46
CA ASP A 81 -2.10 11.16 -23.80
C ASP A 81 -0.83 12.05 -23.97
N GLY A 82 0.33 11.56 -23.52
CA GLY A 82 1.58 11.84 -24.27
C GLY A 82 2.55 12.90 -23.75
N ILE A 83 2.46 13.31 -22.47
CA ILE A 83 3.54 14.09 -21.79
C ILE A 83 4.03 13.40 -20.49
N GLY A 84 3.35 12.36 -19.99
CA GLY A 84 3.58 11.79 -18.66
C GLY A 84 5.01 11.30 -18.44
N VAL A 85 5.73 11.94 -17.51
CA VAL A 85 6.95 11.37 -16.95
C VAL A 85 6.55 10.05 -16.28
N PRO A 86 7.27 8.94 -16.51
CA PRO A 86 6.96 7.68 -15.85
C PRO A 86 7.03 7.88 -14.34
N THR A 87 5.98 7.54 -13.61
CA THR A 87 5.84 7.88 -12.18
C THR A 87 5.36 6.71 -11.34
N THR A 88 5.07 5.57 -11.95
CA THR A 88 4.32 4.49 -11.30
C THR A 88 5.21 3.62 -10.42
N LEU A 89 4.74 3.39 -9.20
CA LEU A 89 4.95 2.20 -8.38
C LEU A 89 3.60 1.72 -7.89
N THR A 90 3.38 0.42 -8.01
CA THR A 90 2.06 -0.17 -7.84
C THR A 90 2.15 -1.50 -7.11
N MET A 91 1.12 -1.79 -6.32
CA MET A 91 0.72 -3.11 -5.91
C MET A 91 -0.80 -3.23 -6.06
N SER A 92 -1.27 -4.21 -6.83
CA SER A 92 -2.66 -4.33 -7.25
C SER A 92 -3.06 -5.76 -7.56
N PHE A 93 -4.37 -6.00 -7.70
CA PHE A 93 -4.94 -7.19 -8.32
C PHE A 93 -5.49 -6.86 -9.72
N ASP A 94 -5.28 -7.75 -10.68
CA ASP A 94 -5.91 -7.66 -12.01
C ASP A 94 -7.31 -8.30 -12.04
N LEU A 95 -8.02 -8.14 -13.16
CA LEU A 95 -9.33 -8.76 -13.43
C LEU A 95 -9.38 -10.29 -13.22
N ASN A 96 -8.24 -10.98 -13.24
CA ASN A 96 -8.13 -12.42 -13.01
C ASN A 96 -7.63 -12.74 -11.59
N ASN A 97 -7.63 -11.75 -10.70
CA ASN A 97 -7.20 -11.82 -9.30
C ASN A 97 -5.72 -12.09 -9.09
N TYR A 98 -4.87 -11.88 -10.10
CA TYR A 98 -3.43 -12.02 -9.90
C TYR A 98 -2.87 -10.82 -9.17
N LEU A 99 -2.08 -11.08 -8.13
CA LEU A 99 -1.28 -10.05 -7.48
C LEU A 99 -0.17 -9.57 -8.44
N ILE A 100 -0.07 -8.26 -8.60
CA ILE A 100 0.92 -7.59 -9.44
C ILE A 100 1.59 -6.51 -8.60
N ALA A 101 2.91 -6.42 -8.68
CA ALA A 101 3.65 -5.30 -8.11
C ALA A 101 4.83 -4.89 -8.98
N GLY A 102 5.21 -3.63 -8.93
CA GLY A 102 6.36 -3.14 -9.68
C GLY A 102 6.29 -1.66 -9.99
N PHE A 103 7.12 -1.22 -10.93
CA PHE A 103 7.30 0.19 -11.24
C PHE A 103 7.54 0.45 -12.71
N GLU A 104 7.35 1.69 -13.14
CA GLU A 104 7.78 2.16 -14.45
C GLU A 104 9.24 2.60 -14.42
N ARG A 105 10.00 2.23 -15.45
CA ARG A 105 11.33 2.78 -15.70
C ARG A 105 11.24 4.21 -16.22
N SER A 106 12.35 4.94 -16.14
CA SER A 106 12.48 6.30 -16.68
C SER A 106 12.23 6.41 -18.20
N ASP A 107 12.27 5.30 -18.94
CA ASP A 107 11.94 5.24 -20.37
C ASP A 107 10.46 4.92 -20.65
N GLY A 108 9.65 4.76 -19.61
CA GLY A 108 8.22 4.45 -19.69
C GLY A 108 7.88 2.96 -19.78
N SER A 109 8.88 2.07 -19.85
CA SER A 109 8.63 0.63 -19.81
C SER A 109 8.34 0.13 -18.40
N GLY A 110 7.53 -0.91 -18.26
CA GLY A 110 7.20 -1.53 -16.97
C GLY A 110 8.24 -2.55 -16.49
N VAL A 111 8.41 -2.63 -15.17
CA VAL A 111 9.09 -3.73 -14.45
C VAL A 111 8.09 -4.29 -13.45
N TYR A 112 7.36 -5.33 -13.83
CA TYR A 112 6.26 -5.86 -13.03
C TYR A 112 6.46 -7.35 -12.75
N LEU A 113 6.32 -7.71 -11.49
CA LEU A 113 6.18 -9.10 -11.05
C LEU A 113 4.70 -9.45 -11.04
N LYS A 114 4.40 -10.69 -11.42
CA LYS A 114 3.07 -11.28 -11.36
C LYS A 114 3.12 -12.56 -10.54
N GLY A 115 2.32 -12.60 -9.49
CA GLY A 115 2.18 -13.76 -8.61
C GLY A 115 1.19 -14.79 -9.17
N PHE A 116 0.36 -15.33 -8.27
CA PHE A 116 -0.75 -16.23 -8.58
C PHE A 116 -2.09 -15.55 -8.24
N PRO A 117 -3.24 -16.12 -8.67
CA PRO A 117 -4.53 -15.57 -8.31
C PRO A 117 -4.85 -15.83 -6.83
N VAL A 118 -5.35 -14.81 -6.13
CA VAL A 118 -5.83 -14.88 -4.74
C VAL A 118 -7.34 -14.63 -4.73
N THR A 119 -8.13 -15.61 -4.26
CA THR A 119 -9.60 -15.61 -4.41
C THR A 119 -10.34 -16.02 -3.15
N ASP A 120 -9.75 -15.72 -2.00
CA ASP A 120 -10.35 -15.93 -0.69
C ASP A 120 -10.40 -14.61 0.09
N SER A 121 -11.16 -14.61 1.18
CA SER A 121 -11.42 -13.45 2.03
C SER A 121 -10.74 -13.59 3.38
N GLU A 122 -9.49 -14.07 3.40
CA GLU A 122 -8.64 -14.09 4.59
C GLU A 122 -7.64 -12.92 4.58
N PHE A 123 -7.09 -12.61 5.74
CA PHE A 123 -5.96 -11.68 5.83
C PHE A 123 -4.70 -12.37 5.33
N HIS A 124 -4.05 -11.74 4.35
CA HIS A 124 -2.75 -12.15 3.84
C HIS A 124 -1.73 -11.04 3.99
N HIS A 125 -0.48 -11.44 4.20
CA HIS A 125 0.64 -10.51 4.20
C HIS A 125 1.18 -10.38 2.77
N TYR A 126 1.23 -9.15 2.28
CA TYR A 126 1.76 -8.83 0.96
C TYR A 126 3.00 -7.97 1.13
N ALA A 127 4.08 -8.30 0.43
CA ALA A 127 5.26 -7.43 0.40
C ALA A 127 5.87 -7.33 -1.00
N TYR A 128 6.45 -6.17 -1.30
CA TYR A 128 7.28 -5.94 -2.46
C TYR A 128 8.60 -5.35 -2.00
N VAL A 129 9.70 -6.01 -2.37
CA VAL A 129 11.06 -5.61 -2.03
C VAL A 129 11.84 -5.32 -3.31
N ARG A 130 12.52 -4.17 -3.33
CA ARG A 130 13.52 -3.80 -4.34
C ARG A 130 14.87 -3.70 -3.64
N GLU A 131 15.85 -4.45 -4.15
CA GLU A 131 17.23 -4.49 -3.65
C GLU A 131 18.21 -4.45 -4.83
N GLY A 132 18.94 -3.34 -4.94
CA GLY A 132 19.85 -3.09 -6.05
C GLY A 132 19.14 -3.16 -7.41
N ASP A 133 19.54 -4.15 -8.21
CA ASP A 133 19.03 -4.45 -9.56
C ASP A 133 18.09 -5.69 -9.54
N SER A 134 17.49 -5.99 -8.39
CA SER A 134 16.56 -7.10 -8.23
C SER A 134 15.32 -6.68 -7.45
N HIS A 135 14.21 -7.39 -7.69
CA HIS A 135 13.00 -7.22 -6.90
C HIS A 135 12.28 -8.54 -6.66
N ALA A 136 11.50 -8.59 -5.59
CA ALA A 136 10.75 -9.76 -5.18
C ALA A 136 9.36 -9.36 -4.69
N LEU A 137 8.39 -10.21 -4.98
CA LEU A 137 7.00 -10.14 -4.52
C LEU A 137 6.78 -11.29 -3.54
N TYR A 138 6.18 -10.98 -2.41
CA TYR A 138 5.94 -11.92 -1.32
C TYR A 138 4.45 -12.06 -1.04
N PHE A 139 4.08 -13.26 -0.61
CA PHE A 139 2.76 -13.60 -0.09
C PHE A 139 2.95 -14.48 1.13
N ASP A 140 2.38 -14.09 2.26
CA ASP A 140 2.44 -14.83 3.52
C ASP A 140 3.87 -15.20 3.94
N GLY A 141 4.78 -14.23 3.84
CA GLY A 141 6.17 -14.38 4.26
C GLY A 141 7.09 -15.06 3.23
N GLU A 142 6.56 -15.62 2.14
CA GLU A 142 7.30 -16.38 1.14
C GLU A 142 7.45 -15.63 -0.19
N VAL A 143 8.59 -15.80 -0.87
CA VAL A 143 8.82 -15.24 -2.22
C VAL A 143 7.96 -15.99 -3.24
N ILE A 144 7.10 -15.28 -3.96
CA ILE A 144 6.24 -15.86 -5.01
C ILE A 144 6.68 -15.49 -6.43
N ALA A 145 7.42 -14.40 -6.58
CA ALA A 145 8.04 -14.00 -7.84
C ALA A 145 9.29 -13.15 -7.54
N ALA A 146 10.36 -13.35 -8.30
CA ALA A 146 11.56 -12.52 -8.21
C ALA A 146 12.29 -12.50 -9.55
N GLU A 147 12.71 -11.31 -9.97
CA GLU A 147 13.43 -11.11 -11.23
C GLU A 147 14.54 -10.07 -11.08
N PRO A 148 15.65 -10.20 -11.82
CA PRO A 148 16.55 -9.07 -12.01
C PRO A 148 15.89 -8.04 -12.94
N PHE A 149 16.26 -6.77 -12.79
CA PHE A 149 15.89 -5.72 -13.72
C PHE A 149 17.09 -4.82 -14.03
N SER A 150 16.97 -4.03 -15.08
CA SER A 150 17.92 -2.97 -15.42
C SER A 150 17.19 -1.65 -15.63
N GLY A 151 17.93 -0.54 -15.55
CA GLY A 151 17.39 0.80 -15.76
C GLY A 151 16.94 1.46 -14.45
N PHE A 152 16.65 2.75 -14.55
CA PHE A 152 16.27 3.56 -13.39
C PHE A 152 14.76 3.63 -13.25
N PRO A 153 14.22 3.74 -12.02
CA PRO A 153 12.82 4.04 -11.81
C PRO A 153 12.44 5.38 -12.43
N GLY A 154 11.15 5.53 -12.73
CA GLY A 154 10.55 6.79 -13.13
C GLY A 154 10.64 7.89 -12.05
N ASP A 155 10.33 9.12 -12.44
CA ASP A 155 10.31 10.26 -11.54
C ASP A 155 9.06 10.22 -10.66
N THR A 156 9.26 9.96 -9.38
CA THR A 156 8.17 9.88 -8.42
C THR A 156 8.15 11.07 -7.44
N LEU A 157 8.94 12.11 -7.71
CA LEU A 157 9.26 13.19 -6.76
C LEU A 157 8.06 14.08 -6.42
N ALA A 158 7.17 14.33 -7.39
CA ALA A 158 6.04 15.25 -7.23
C ALA A 158 4.68 14.55 -7.08
N VAL A 159 4.68 13.21 -7.04
CA VAL A 159 3.45 12.42 -6.96
C VAL A 159 3.19 11.93 -5.54
N HIS A 160 1.93 12.03 -5.15
CA HIS A 160 1.45 11.53 -3.87
C HIS A 160 1.37 10.00 -3.91
N LEU A 161 1.37 9.41 -2.73
CA LEU A 161 1.08 8.01 -2.51
C LEU A 161 -0.42 7.87 -2.20
N VAL A 162 -1.03 6.82 -2.72
CA VAL A 162 -2.43 6.48 -2.51
C VAL A 162 -2.53 5.04 -2.04
N ILE A 163 -3.38 4.80 -1.05
CA ILE A 163 -3.81 3.46 -0.64
C ILE A 163 -5.27 3.29 -1.07
N GLY A 164 -5.59 2.16 -1.67
CA GLY A 164 -6.96 1.78 -2.04
C GLY A 164 -7.47 2.29 -3.40
N ALA A 165 -6.68 3.02 -4.19
CA ALA A 165 -7.09 3.47 -5.54
C ALA A 165 -5.90 3.83 -6.44
N ARG A 166 -6.11 3.80 -7.77
CA ARG A 166 -5.26 4.49 -8.76
C ARG A 166 -5.75 5.92 -8.95
N ARG A 167 -4.86 6.77 -9.46
CA ARG A 167 -5.12 8.21 -9.59
C ARG A 167 -4.63 8.72 -10.93
N LYS A 168 -5.50 9.39 -11.69
CA LYS A 168 -5.17 10.05 -12.96
C LYS A 168 -4.58 11.44 -12.73
N GLU A 169 -3.79 11.92 -13.68
CA GLU A 169 -3.32 13.31 -13.67
C GLU A 169 -4.48 14.32 -13.61
N THR A 170 -5.60 13.99 -14.26
CA THR A 170 -6.85 14.78 -14.27
C THR A 170 -7.53 14.89 -12.91
N GLY A 171 -7.08 14.13 -11.92
CA GLY A 171 -7.62 14.13 -10.56
C GLY A 171 -8.67 13.06 -10.27
N VAL A 172 -9.01 12.24 -11.26
CA VAL A 172 -9.97 11.14 -11.13
C VAL A 172 -9.30 9.90 -10.52
N SER A 173 -9.95 9.28 -9.54
CA SER A 173 -9.54 7.99 -8.96
C SER A 173 -10.34 6.82 -9.56
N PHE A 174 -9.74 5.64 -9.62
CA PHE A 174 -10.32 4.43 -10.22
C PHE A 174 -9.59 3.16 -9.71
N ASP A 175 -10.06 1.97 -10.11
CA ASP A 175 -9.57 0.66 -9.63
C ASP A 175 -9.58 0.58 -8.09
N PHE A 176 -10.69 0.98 -7.48
CA PHE A 176 -10.83 1.07 -6.02
C PHE A 176 -10.75 -0.30 -5.36
N PHE A 177 -10.10 -0.35 -4.20
CA PHE A 177 -10.01 -1.54 -3.37
C PHE A 177 -11.29 -1.75 -2.56
N ASP A 178 -11.72 -3.01 -2.45
CA ASP A 178 -12.85 -3.43 -1.62
C ASP A 178 -12.35 -4.47 -0.62
N GLY A 179 -12.22 -4.05 0.64
CA GLY A 179 -11.55 -4.86 1.64
C GLY A 179 -11.00 -4.08 2.81
N ILE A 180 -10.11 -4.71 3.56
CA ILE A 180 -9.44 -4.13 4.73
C ILE A 180 -7.93 -4.14 4.49
N ILE A 181 -7.25 -3.03 4.79
CA ILE A 181 -5.77 -2.94 4.80
C ILE A 181 -5.32 -2.51 6.20
N ASP A 182 -4.31 -3.21 6.72
CA ASP A 182 -3.80 -3.07 8.07
C ASP A 182 -2.26 -3.10 8.10
N GLU A 183 -1.66 -2.51 9.14
CA GLU A 183 -0.21 -2.47 9.41
C GLU A 183 0.64 -2.07 8.19
N ILE A 184 0.29 -0.96 7.51
CA ILE A 184 1.02 -0.49 6.32
C ILE A 184 2.42 0.00 6.70
N GLN A 185 3.44 -0.58 6.06
CA GLN A 185 4.83 -0.23 6.22
C GLN A 185 5.50 0.10 4.88
N ILE A 186 6.26 1.19 4.85
CA ILE A 186 7.07 1.60 3.70
C ILE A 186 8.46 1.96 4.20
N CYS A 187 9.47 1.24 3.72
CA CYS A 187 10.86 1.41 4.10
C CYS A 187 11.71 1.83 2.91
N ASN A 188 12.56 2.84 3.08
CA ASN A 188 13.57 3.25 2.09
C ASN A 188 14.80 2.32 2.02
N ARG A 189 14.59 1.03 2.30
CA ARG A 189 15.60 -0.03 2.28
C ARG A 189 14.94 -1.37 1.96
N ALA A 190 15.73 -2.30 1.47
CA ALA A 190 15.33 -3.69 1.38
C ALA A 190 15.20 -4.29 2.80
N ILE A 191 14.14 -5.08 2.99
CA ILE A 191 13.96 -5.97 4.12
C ILE A 191 14.26 -7.38 3.62
N SER A 192 15.11 -8.11 4.35
CA SER A 192 15.50 -9.48 4.00
C SER A 192 14.33 -10.46 4.09
N ASP A 193 14.37 -11.53 3.31
CA ASP A 193 13.39 -12.62 3.28
C ASP A 193 13.03 -13.12 4.69
N GLN A 194 14.05 -13.37 5.54
CA GLN A 194 13.83 -13.82 6.92
C GLN A 194 12.98 -12.83 7.72
N LYS A 195 13.20 -11.53 7.53
CA LYS A 195 12.48 -10.50 8.26
C LYS A 195 11.04 -10.36 7.73
N ILE A 196 10.80 -10.56 6.44
CA ILE A 196 9.45 -10.64 5.87
C ILE A 196 8.71 -11.87 6.42
N SER A 197 9.38 -13.02 6.50
CA SER A 197 8.83 -14.23 7.13
C SER A 197 8.52 -14.00 8.60
N ASP A 198 9.42 -13.36 9.36
CA ASP A 198 9.19 -13.04 10.78
C ASP A 198 7.97 -12.12 10.96
N ILE A 199 7.78 -11.15 10.07
CA ILE A 199 6.61 -10.25 10.09
C ILE A 199 5.31 -11.05 9.94
N TYR A 200 5.26 -11.94 8.94
CA TYR A 200 4.12 -12.80 8.72
C TYR A 200 3.82 -13.70 9.94
N LEU A 201 4.86 -14.32 10.50
CA LEU A 201 4.73 -15.25 11.63
C LEU A 201 4.27 -14.57 12.94
N VAL A 202 4.58 -13.29 13.12
CA VAL A 202 4.08 -12.50 14.26
C VAL A 202 2.55 -12.26 14.12
N ASN A 203 2.01 -12.22 12.90
CA ASN A 203 0.57 -12.22 12.62
C ASN A 203 -0.19 -11.18 13.48
N SER A 204 -1.27 -11.60 14.15
CA SER A 204 -2.10 -10.74 15.00
C SER A 204 -1.43 -10.24 16.28
N GLU A 205 -0.18 -10.64 16.57
CA GLU A 205 0.60 -10.00 17.63
C GLU A 205 1.16 -8.63 17.21
N GLY A 206 1.19 -8.33 15.91
CA GLY A 206 1.59 -7.04 15.34
C GLY A 206 3.09 -6.71 15.41
N GLN A 207 3.55 -5.87 14.47
CA GLN A 207 4.95 -5.43 14.43
C GLN A 207 5.25 -4.34 15.46
N CYS A 208 4.24 -3.53 15.79
CA CYS A 208 4.35 -2.39 16.70
C CYS A 208 4.13 -2.78 18.17
N LYS A 209 5.04 -3.57 18.77
CA LYS A 209 5.10 -3.73 20.24
C LYS A 209 5.75 -2.49 20.86
N GLY A 210 5.08 -1.34 20.81
CA GLY A 210 5.73 -0.06 21.09
C GLY A 210 4.85 1.16 21.39
N ALA A 211 3.54 1.02 21.61
CA ALA A 211 2.76 2.08 22.25
C ALA A 211 1.54 1.47 22.94
N THR A 212 1.67 1.16 24.23
CA THR A 212 0.48 1.07 25.08
C THR A 212 -0.20 2.43 25.04
N PHE A 213 -1.33 2.55 24.33
CA PHE A 213 -2.27 3.64 24.52
C PHE A 213 -2.89 3.49 25.92
N SER A 214 -2.14 3.91 26.93
CA SER A 214 -2.67 4.20 28.25
C SER A 214 -3.51 5.48 28.14
N GLY A 215 -4.81 5.32 27.86
CA GLY A 215 -5.79 6.33 28.20
C GLY A 215 -6.75 6.72 27.09
N PHE A 216 -7.67 5.81 26.72
CA PHE A 216 -9.02 6.27 26.40
C PHE A 216 -9.68 6.73 27.71
N ASN A 217 -9.41 7.97 28.12
CA ASN A 217 -10.25 8.61 29.12
C ASN A 217 -11.59 8.89 28.44
N ARG A 218 -12.55 7.96 28.61
CA ARG A 218 -13.96 8.28 28.46
C ARG A 218 -14.25 9.42 29.44
N ARG A 219 -14.28 10.65 28.95
CA ARG A 219 -14.98 11.71 29.68
C ARG A 219 -16.47 11.36 29.59
N ASN A 220 -16.92 10.58 30.57
CA ASN A 220 -18.32 10.53 30.91
C ASN A 220 -18.78 11.97 31.18
N GLY A 221 -19.86 12.36 30.52
CA GLY A 221 -20.60 13.53 30.92
C GLY A 221 -21.09 13.38 32.35
N SER A 222 -21.10 14.49 33.07
CA SER A 222 -22.03 14.72 34.16
C SER A 222 -22.55 16.14 34.00
N GLU A 223 -23.87 16.22 33.99
CA GLU A 223 -24.70 17.42 34.03
C GLU A 223 -24.27 18.39 35.13
N GLU A 224 -24.29 19.69 34.82
CA GLU A 224 -25.09 20.73 35.49
C GLU A 224 -25.34 21.88 34.50
#